data_AF-A0A3M1Q362-F1
#
_entry.id   AF-A0A3M1Q362-F1
#
_cell.length_a   1.000
_cell.length_b   1.000
_cell.length_c   1.000
_cell.angle_alpha   90.00
_cell.angle_beta   90.00
_cell.angle_gamma   90.00
#
_symmetry.space_group_name_H-M   'P 1'
#
loop_
_entity.id
_entity.type
_entity.pdbx_description
1 polymer ?
#
loop_
_entity_poly.entity_id
_entity_poly.type
_entity_poly.pdbx_seq_one_letter_code
_entity_poly.pdbx_strand_id
1 'polypeptide(L)'
;MIQAAFSFQGGGTMLGLLRWRGRATATVWKLPDRIVISREERTARGIALPVEPTLVVPRGAPQERLGAALRRALAGPERRQPEPRSWDRAHDRLVEAAGVSSHRWLLQSGLLVRVRREGRRVTLVPTVNLGPRGPERGFRSLPDNGIEVSVGLDDTALGAALAETLGRATRESGRTGRTGTGALAFDPDAQD
;
A
#
# COMPACT_ATOMS: atom_id res chain seq x y z
N MET A 1 -23.97 15.81 16.40
CA MET A 1 -23.82 16.61 15.18
C MET A 1 -22.51 17.39 15.30
N ILE A 2 -21.41 16.88 14.76
CA ILE A 2 -20.16 17.65 14.56
C ILE A 2 -19.58 17.17 13.23
N GLN A 3 -19.74 17.99 12.21
CA GLN A 3 -19.23 17.81 10.86
C GLN A 3 -17.98 18.68 10.76
N ALA A 4 -16.78 18.09 10.76
CA ALA A 4 -15.54 18.81 10.51
C ALA A 4 -15.15 18.58 9.05
N ALA A 5 -15.54 19.52 8.19
CA ALA A 5 -15.03 19.65 6.84
C ALA A 5 -13.65 20.33 6.91
N PHE A 6 -12.61 19.68 6.40
CA PHE A 6 -11.33 20.33 6.13
C PHE A 6 -11.06 20.24 4.63
N SER A 7 -11.18 21.38 3.97
CA SER A 7 -10.77 21.60 2.59
C SER A 7 -9.24 21.50 2.47
N PHE A 8 -8.77 20.64 1.57
CA PHE A 8 -7.36 20.53 1.21
C PHE A 8 -7.07 21.46 0.02
N GLN A 9 -6.29 22.51 0.25
CA GLN A 9 -5.81 23.41 -0.81
C GLN A 9 -4.37 23.00 -1.16
N GLY A 10 -4.14 22.70 -2.43
CA GLY A 10 -2.87 22.18 -2.94
C GLY A 10 -1.70 23.15 -2.83
N GLY A 11 -0.50 22.58 -2.77
CA GLY A 11 0.77 23.29 -2.82
C GLY A 11 1.94 22.32 -2.81
N GLY A 12 2.42 21.94 -4.00
CA GLY A 12 3.67 21.20 -4.14
C GLY A 12 4.85 22.10 -3.82
N THR A 13 5.69 21.71 -2.87
CA THR A 13 7.10 22.15 -2.82
C THR A 13 7.95 21.16 -2.03
N MET A 14 8.80 20.44 -2.75
CA MET A 14 10.22 20.23 -2.47
C MET A 14 10.70 20.58 -1.04
N LEU A 15 10.49 19.67 -0.07
CA LEU A 15 11.17 19.67 1.23
C LEU A 15 12.16 18.49 1.27
N GLY A 16 13.21 18.63 0.46
CA GLY A 16 14.39 17.79 0.53
C GLY A 16 15.24 18.11 1.76
N LEU A 17 15.71 17.04 2.40
CA LEU A 17 16.90 16.96 3.27
C LEU A 17 16.84 17.25 4.78
N LEU A 18 15.74 17.67 5.40
CA LEU A 18 15.66 17.69 6.87
C LEU A 18 14.40 17.00 7.41
N ARG A 19 14.57 15.76 7.90
CA ARG A 19 13.84 15.11 9.04
C ARG A 19 13.79 13.58 8.90
N TRP A 20 14.95 12.90 8.99
CA TRP A 20 14.97 11.46 9.23
C TRP A 20 14.66 11.09 10.68
N ARG A 21 14.71 12.05 11.62
CA ARG A 21 14.45 11.80 13.04
C ARG A 21 12.95 11.63 13.29
N GLY A 22 12.55 10.43 13.69
CA GLY A 22 11.19 10.11 14.15
C GLY A 22 10.19 9.72 13.06
N ARG A 23 10.68 9.37 11.86
CA ARG A 23 9.86 8.78 10.80
C ARG A 23 9.78 7.25 10.97
N ALA A 24 8.64 6.63 10.69
CA ALA A 24 8.52 5.19 10.53
C ALA A 24 7.63 4.87 9.33
N THR A 25 7.89 3.80 8.58
CA THR A 25 7.03 3.37 7.47
C THR A 25 6.66 1.90 7.60
N ALA A 26 5.50 1.58 7.05
CA ALA A 26 5.01 0.22 6.90
C ALA A 26 4.15 0.11 5.64
N THR A 27 4.06 -1.09 5.09
CA THR A 27 3.05 -1.47 4.12
C THR A 27 2.05 -2.43 4.73
N VAL A 28 0.78 -2.21 4.44
CA VAL A 28 -0.31 -3.08 4.87
C VAL A 28 -0.95 -3.72 3.64
N TRP A 29 -0.79 -5.03 3.54
CA TRP A 29 -1.33 -5.86 2.47
C TRP A 29 -2.61 -6.53 2.93
N LYS A 30 -3.68 -6.36 2.18
CA LYS A 30 -4.94 -7.07 2.38
C LYS A 30 -5.02 -8.20 1.37
N LEU A 31 -5.00 -9.42 1.91
CA LEU A 31 -5.13 -10.68 1.18
C LEU A 31 -6.55 -11.26 1.42
N PRO A 32 -6.95 -12.35 0.72
CA PRO A 32 -8.28 -12.91 0.85
C PRO A 32 -8.67 -13.29 2.29
N ASP A 33 -7.75 -13.88 3.06
CA ASP A 33 -7.98 -14.46 4.37
C ASP A 33 -7.24 -13.73 5.52
N ARG A 34 -6.26 -12.89 5.19
CA ARG A 34 -5.39 -12.21 6.15
C ARG A 34 -4.95 -10.82 5.73
N ILE A 35 -4.43 -10.08 6.70
CA ILE A 35 -3.77 -8.79 6.55
C ILE A 35 -2.32 -8.97 6.97
N VAL A 36 -1.38 -8.52 6.15
CA VAL A 36 0.06 -8.55 6.44
C VAL A 36 0.55 -7.12 6.61
N ILE A 37 1.12 -6.81 7.76
CA ILE A 37 1.69 -5.51 8.08
C ILE A 37 3.21 -5.69 8.10
N SER A 38 3.89 -5.15 7.10
CA SER A 38 5.34 -5.19 7.00
C SER A 38 5.91 -3.84 7.37
N ARG A 39 6.80 -3.79 8.34
CA ARG A 39 7.65 -2.61 8.51
C ARG A 39 8.51 -2.42 7.26
N GLU A 40 8.73 -1.18 6.87
CA GLU A 40 9.64 -0.83 5.79
C GLU A 40 10.72 0.13 6.27
N GLU A 41 11.92 -0.06 5.72
CA GLU A 41 13.05 0.85 5.91
C GLU A 41 13.74 1.09 4.58
N ARG A 42 14.43 2.23 4.45
CA ARG A 42 14.99 2.67 3.17
C ARG A 42 16.48 2.42 3.07
N THR A 43 16.93 1.99 1.90
CA THR A 43 18.35 1.91 1.58
C THR A 43 18.95 3.30 1.36
N ALA A 44 20.27 3.32 1.17
CA ALA A 44 21.02 4.48 0.70
C ALA A 44 20.42 5.19 -0.51
N ARG A 45 19.82 4.43 -1.44
CA ARG A 45 19.22 4.94 -2.67
C ARG A 45 17.74 5.26 -2.53
N GLY A 46 17.21 5.18 -1.31
CA GLY A 46 15.81 5.47 -1.01
C GLY A 46 14.85 4.34 -1.37
N ILE A 47 15.34 3.14 -1.73
CA ILE A 47 14.50 1.98 -2.02
C ILE A 47 13.97 1.42 -0.70
N ALA A 48 12.66 1.19 -0.61
CA ALA A 48 12.03 0.60 0.57
C ALA A 48 12.22 -0.93 0.57
N LEU A 49 12.60 -1.47 1.73
CA LEU A 49 12.76 -2.90 1.97
C LEU A 49 11.90 -3.34 3.14
N PRO A 50 11.24 -4.51 3.05
CA PRO A 50 10.58 -5.10 4.20
C PRO A 50 11.62 -5.50 5.25
N VAL A 51 11.37 -5.11 6.51
CA VAL A 51 12.21 -5.45 7.66
C VAL A 51 11.33 -5.97 8.80
N GLU A 52 11.95 -6.56 9.82
CA GLU A 52 11.22 -6.96 11.02
C GLU A 52 10.72 -5.73 11.81
N PRO A 53 9.52 -5.76 12.39
CA PRO A 53 8.59 -6.89 12.38
C PRO A 53 7.73 -6.96 11.10
N THR A 54 7.49 -8.18 10.60
CA THR A 54 6.36 -8.47 9.70
C THR A 54 5.28 -9.23 10.46
N LEU A 55 4.07 -8.67 10.51
CA LEU A 55 2.98 -9.15 11.36
C LEU A 55 1.80 -9.62 10.49
N VAL A 56 1.22 -10.76 10.85
CA VAL A 56 0.04 -11.32 10.17
C VAL A 56 -1.16 -11.27 11.11
N VAL A 57 -2.26 -10.72 10.60
CA VAL A 57 -3.53 -10.56 11.32
C VAL A 57 -4.64 -11.22 10.48
N PRO A 58 -5.48 -12.09 11.05
CA PRO A 58 -6.64 -12.64 10.32
C PRO A 58 -7.57 -11.53 9.82
N ARG A 59 -8.18 -11.69 8.65
CA ARG A 59 -9.01 -10.64 8.03
C ARG A 59 -10.23 -10.22 8.86
N GLY A 60 -10.75 -11.12 9.69
CA GLY A 60 -11.86 -10.88 10.62
C GLY A 60 -11.42 -10.55 12.05
N ALA A 61 -10.13 -10.27 12.29
CA ALA A 61 -9.67 -9.95 13.63
C ALA A 61 -10.29 -8.64 14.14
N PRO A 62 -10.47 -8.48 15.47
CA PRO A 62 -10.92 -7.23 16.07
C PRO A 62 -10.05 -6.03 15.67
N GLN A 63 -10.66 -4.85 15.57
CA GLN A 63 -9.97 -3.61 15.21
C GLN A 63 -8.79 -3.30 16.14
N GLU A 64 -8.95 -3.54 17.44
CA GLU A 64 -7.88 -3.40 18.43
C GLU A 64 -6.62 -4.20 18.04
N ARG A 65 -6.78 -5.46 17.63
CA ARG A 65 -5.64 -6.30 17.21
C ARG A 65 -4.97 -5.76 15.94
N LEU A 66 -5.76 -5.22 15.02
CA LEU A 66 -5.24 -4.60 13.80
C LEU A 66 -4.44 -3.32 14.11
N GLY A 67 -4.96 -2.47 14.99
CA GLY A 67 -4.28 -1.24 15.43
C GLY A 67 -3.02 -1.52 16.25
N ALA A 68 -3.07 -2.48 17.19
CA ALA A 68 -1.91 -2.90 17.97
C ALA A 68 -0.78 -3.43 17.08
N ALA A 69 -1.12 -4.24 16.06
CA ALA A 69 -0.16 -4.72 15.08
C ALA A 69 0.45 -3.56 14.26
N LEU A 70 -0.38 -2.61 13.81
CA LEU A 70 0.13 -1.43 13.09
C LEU A 70 1.06 -0.58 13.98
N ARG A 71 0.67 -0.33 15.24
CA ARG A 71 1.50 0.40 16.20
C ARG A 71 2.85 -0.27 16.40
N ARG A 72 2.86 -1.61 16.53
CA ARG A 72 4.08 -2.40 16.67
C ARG A 72 4.98 -2.28 15.43
N ALA A 73 4.43 -2.32 14.22
CA ALA A 73 5.22 -2.15 12.99
C ALA A 73 5.87 -0.75 12.90
N LEU A 74 5.15 0.28 13.36
CA LEU A 74 5.61 1.67 13.39
C LEU A 74 6.42 2.04 14.64
N ALA A 75 6.76 1.06 15.49
CA ALA A 75 7.52 1.28 16.71
C ALA A 75 8.97 1.64 16.39
N GLY A 76 9.48 2.70 17.02
CA GLY A 76 10.84 3.20 16.77
C GLY A 76 11.02 3.90 15.41
N PRO A 77 12.10 4.68 15.25
CA PRO A 77 12.39 5.38 14.00
C PRO A 77 12.92 4.42 12.91
N GLU A 78 12.71 4.79 11.65
CA GLU A 78 13.35 4.20 10.47
C GLU A 78 14.87 4.23 10.64
N ARG A 79 15.53 3.14 10.21
CA ARG A 79 16.97 3.07 10.07
C ARG A 79 17.32 2.96 8.59
N ARG A 80 18.54 3.36 8.26
CA ARG A 80 19.06 3.19 6.90
C ARG A 80 19.51 1.74 6.74
N GLN A 81 18.95 1.06 5.76
CA GLN A 81 19.33 -0.33 5.45
C GLN A 81 20.52 -0.35 4.48
N PRO A 82 21.43 -1.34 4.60
CA PRO A 82 22.44 -1.57 3.58
C PRO A 82 21.75 -1.96 2.27
N GLU A 83 22.39 -1.60 1.15
CA GLU A 83 21.91 -2.06 -0.15
C GLU A 83 22.06 -3.59 -0.23
N PRO A 84 21.00 -4.33 -0.62
CA PRO A 84 21.12 -5.77 -0.83
C PRO A 84 22.15 -6.09 -1.91
N ARG A 85 22.92 -7.16 -1.69
CA ARG A 85 23.83 -7.69 -2.73
C ARG A 85 23.06 -8.32 -3.90
N SER A 86 21.85 -8.80 -3.65
CA SER A 86 20.91 -9.31 -4.66
C SER A 86 19.50 -8.78 -4.36
N TRP A 87 18.83 -8.32 -5.41
CA TRP A 87 17.47 -7.81 -5.34
C TRP A 87 16.41 -8.91 -5.46
N ASP A 88 16.80 -10.08 -5.95
CA ASP A 88 15.87 -11.21 -6.19
C ASP A 88 15.22 -11.68 -4.89
N ARG A 89 15.96 -11.58 -3.79
CA ARG A 89 15.56 -11.99 -2.44
C ARG A 89 15.12 -10.86 -1.53
N ALA A 90 15.03 -9.64 -2.05
CA ALA A 90 14.71 -8.46 -1.25
C ALA A 90 13.33 -8.54 -0.56
N HIS A 91 12.43 -9.39 -1.08
CA HIS A 91 11.06 -9.56 -0.59
C HIS A 91 10.80 -10.94 0.03
N ASP A 92 11.80 -11.81 0.17
CA ASP A 92 11.60 -13.19 0.63
C ASP A 92 10.92 -13.24 1.99
N ARG A 93 11.34 -12.39 2.94
CA ARG A 93 10.72 -12.30 4.27
C ARG A 93 9.25 -11.91 4.21
N LEU A 94 8.90 -10.95 3.35
CA LEU A 94 7.51 -10.54 3.16
C LEU A 94 6.69 -11.68 2.54
N VAL A 95 7.25 -12.37 1.56
CA VAL A 95 6.60 -13.48 0.85
C VAL A 95 6.37 -14.67 1.79
N GLU A 96 7.39 -15.03 2.57
CA GLU A 96 7.34 -16.07 3.60
C GLU A 96 6.32 -15.73 4.68
N ALA A 97 6.41 -14.54 5.28
CA ALA A 97 5.47 -14.11 6.31
C ALA A 97 4.03 -14.00 5.77
N ALA A 98 3.85 -13.59 4.52
CA ALA A 98 2.54 -13.57 3.87
C ALA A 98 1.99 -14.97 3.56
N GLY A 99 2.82 -16.01 3.62
CA GLY A 99 2.45 -17.39 3.27
C GLY A 99 2.06 -17.53 1.80
N VAL A 100 2.80 -16.89 0.89
CA VAL A 100 2.52 -16.88 -0.56
C VAL A 100 3.74 -17.36 -1.34
N SER A 101 3.55 -17.77 -2.59
CA SER A 101 4.63 -18.39 -3.36
C SER A 101 5.64 -17.40 -3.94
N SER A 102 5.25 -16.13 -4.13
CA SER A 102 6.12 -15.13 -4.77
C SER A 102 5.64 -13.70 -4.52
N HIS A 103 6.56 -12.74 -4.67
CA HIS A 103 6.21 -11.32 -4.67
C HIS A 103 5.25 -10.98 -5.83
N ARG A 104 5.38 -11.67 -6.97
CA ARG A 104 4.45 -11.56 -8.09
C ARG A 104 3.01 -11.87 -7.68
N TRP A 105 2.80 -12.88 -6.84
CA TRP A 105 1.48 -13.21 -6.32
C TRP A 105 0.89 -12.06 -5.50
N LEU A 106 1.71 -11.38 -4.68
CA LEU A 106 1.28 -10.18 -3.93
C LEU A 106 0.84 -9.06 -4.87
N LEU A 107 1.61 -8.80 -5.93
CA LEU A 107 1.25 -7.80 -6.95
C LEU A 107 -0.05 -8.17 -7.69
N GLN A 108 -0.34 -9.45 -7.89
CA GLN A 108 -1.55 -9.89 -8.57
C GLN A 108 -2.79 -9.81 -7.66
N SER A 109 -2.67 -10.32 -6.44
CA SER A 109 -3.83 -10.63 -5.59
C SER A 109 -4.05 -9.63 -4.46
N GLY A 110 -3.01 -8.94 -4.02
CA GLY A 110 -3.06 -8.04 -2.86
C GLY A 110 -3.70 -6.68 -3.16
N LEU A 111 -4.28 -6.08 -2.13
CA LEU A 111 -4.51 -4.63 -2.04
C LEU A 111 -3.53 -4.05 -1.04
N LEU A 112 -3.06 -2.82 -1.28
CA LEU A 112 -2.00 -2.21 -0.49
C LEU A 112 -2.44 -0.86 0.09
N VAL A 113 -2.09 -0.63 1.35
CA VAL A 113 -2.07 0.69 1.99
C VAL A 113 -0.64 0.99 2.40
N ARG A 114 -0.18 2.19 2.09
CA ARG A 114 1.11 2.71 2.57
C ARG A 114 0.87 3.49 3.84
N VAL A 115 1.65 3.18 4.88
CA VAL A 115 1.55 3.86 6.16
C VAL A 115 2.85 4.56 6.48
N ARG A 116 2.75 5.81 6.91
CA ARG A 116 3.89 6.63 7.32
C ARG A 116 3.56 7.34 8.63
N ARG A 117 4.45 7.21 9.60
CA ARG A 117 4.44 8.01 10.82
C ARG A 117 5.49 9.10 10.71
N GLU A 118 5.10 10.34 11.00
CA GLU A 118 6.01 11.50 11.11
C GLU A 118 5.67 12.28 12.38
N GLY A 119 6.54 12.17 13.39
CA GLY A 119 6.29 12.78 14.70
C GLY A 119 5.05 12.21 15.37
N ARG A 120 4.02 13.06 15.55
CA ARG A 120 2.72 12.71 16.17
C ARG A 120 1.62 12.35 15.17
N ARG A 121 1.94 12.27 13.87
CA ARG A 121 0.97 11.98 12.81
C ARG A 121 1.24 10.63 12.17
N VAL A 122 0.17 9.92 11.84
CA VAL A 122 0.17 8.71 11.03
C VAL A 122 -0.69 8.97 9.80
N THR A 123 -0.09 8.89 8.63
CA THR A 123 -0.79 8.99 7.34
C THR A 123 -0.97 7.59 6.77
N LEU A 124 -2.21 7.23 6.44
CA LEU A 124 -2.58 6.00 5.76
C LEU A 124 -3.02 6.35 4.35
N VAL A 125 -2.33 5.83 3.34
CA VAL A 125 -2.57 6.15 1.93
C VAL A 125 -2.98 4.89 1.19
N PRO A 126 -4.24 4.78 0.72
CA PRO A 126 -4.65 3.66 -0.11
C PRO A 126 -3.97 3.70 -1.47
N THR A 127 -4.02 2.58 -2.18
CA THR A 127 -3.42 2.47 -3.50
C THR A 127 -4.39 1.84 -4.51
N VAL A 128 -4.10 2.06 -5.79
CA VAL A 128 -4.61 1.26 -6.89
C VAL A 128 -3.58 0.21 -7.25
N ASN A 129 -4.00 -1.06 -7.26
CA ASN A 129 -3.20 -2.16 -7.80
C ASN A 129 -3.32 -2.20 -9.33
N LEU A 130 -2.20 -1.99 -10.01
CA LEU A 130 -2.02 -1.97 -11.47
C LEU A 130 -1.49 -3.30 -12.03
N GLY A 131 -1.36 -4.32 -11.16
CA GLY A 131 -0.93 -5.66 -11.51
C GLY A 131 0.59 -5.82 -11.67
N PRO A 132 1.07 -7.02 -12.04
CA PRO A 132 2.50 -7.34 -12.06
C PRO A 132 3.23 -7.01 -13.37
N ARG A 133 2.52 -6.55 -14.41
CA ARG A 133 3.04 -6.40 -15.79
C ARG A 133 2.81 -4.99 -16.31
N GLY A 134 3.57 -4.60 -17.32
CA GLY A 134 3.48 -3.29 -17.97
C GLY A 134 4.37 -2.22 -17.34
N PRO A 135 4.41 -1.03 -17.97
CA PRO A 135 5.20 0.10 -17.50
C PRO A 135 4.66 0.68 -16.17
N GLU A 136 3.34 0.61 -15.97
CA GLU A 136 2.67 1.12 -14.77
C GLU A 136 2.49 0.06 -13.66
N ARG A 137 3.15 -1.10 -13.76
CA ARG A 137 2.98 -2.21 -12.81
C ARG A 137 3.16 -1.80 -11.35
N GLY A 138 2.52 -2.56 -10.46
CA GLY A 138 2.64 -2.41 -9.01
C GLY A 138 1.49 -1.61 -8.43
N PHE A 139 1.81 -0.65 -7.56
CA PHE A 139 0.82 0.10 -6.79
C PHE A 139 1.03 1.60 -6.93
N ARG A 140 -0.02 2.31 -7.34
CA ARG A 140 -0.05 3.77 -7.39
C ARG A 140 -0.81 4.32 -6.18
N SER A 141 -0.26 5.31 -5.51
CA SER A 141 -0.87 5.91 -4.31
C SER A 141 -2.07 6.79 -4.68
N LEU A 142 -3.08 6.81 -3.80
CA LEU A 142 -4.26 7.67 -3.88
C LEU A 142 -4.27 8.63 -2.68
N PRO A 143 -3.45 9.70 -2.69
CA PRO A 143 -3.26 10.59 -1.54
C PRO A 143 -4.55 11.30 -1.11
N ASP A 144 -5.39 11.70 -2.06
CA ASP A 144 -6.67 12.39 -1.79
C ASP A 144 -7.68 11.49 -1.06
N ASN A 145 -7.47 10.17 -1.10
CA ASN A 145 -8.28 9.18 -0.41
C ASN A 145 -7.62 8.71 0.89
N GLY A 146 -6.53 9.36 1.31
CA GLY A 146 -5.82 9.04 2.55
C GLY A 146 -6.60 9.40 3.81
N ILE A 147 -6.16 8.85 4.93
CA ILE A 147 -6.60 9.23 6.28
C ILE A 147 -5.36 9.66 7.07
N GLU A 148 -5.45 10.78 7.76
CA GLU A 148 -4.45 11.21 8.73
C GLU A 148 -5.02 11.08 10.13
N VAL A 149 -4.26 10.44 11.02
CA VAL A 149 -4.62 10.26 12.43
C VAL A 149 -3.47 10.64 13.36
N SER A 150 -3.80 10.91 14.62
CA SER A 150 -2.81 11.13 15.67
C SER A 150 -2.20 9.81 16.15
N VAL A 151 -0.90 9.80 16.47
CA VAL A 151 -0.22 8.69 17.14
C VAL A 151 -0.82 8.38 18.53
N GLY A 152 -1.54 9.34 19.12
CA GLY A 152 -2.22 9.19 20.40
C GLY A 152 -3.58 8.49 20.34
N LEU A 153 -4.08 8.10 19.16
CA LEU A 153 -5.26 7.23 19.09
C LEU A 153 -5.02 5.94 19.85
N ASP A 154 -6.07 5.38 20.45
CA ASP A 154 -6.02 4.01 20.95
C ASP A 154 -5.97 2.99 19.79
N ASP A 155 -5.73 1.73 20.12
CA ASP A 155 -5.56 0.68 19.13
C ASP A 155 -6.86 0.36 18.37
N THR A 156 -8.02 0.52 19.00
CA THR A 156 -9.31 0.31 18.34
C THR A 156 -9.54 1.36 17.25
N ALA A 157 -9.36 2.64 17.57
CA ALA A 157 -9.52 3.74 16.63
C ALA A 157 -8.47 3.70 15.51
N LEU A 158 -7.21 3.36 15.82
CA LEU A 158 -6.17 3.17 14.82
C LEU A 158 -6.50 2.00 13.87
N GLY A 159 -7.02 0.89 14.42
CA GLY A 159 -7.48 -0.25 13.66
C GLY A 159 -8.67 0.08 12.76
N ALA A 160 -9.63 0.87 13.25
CA ALA A 160 -10.78 1.33 12.47
C ALA A 160 -10.33 2.20 11.28
N ALA A 161 -9.44 3.17 11.50
CA ALA A 161 -8.88 4.01 10.44
C ALA A 161 -8.12 3.19 9.39
N LEU A 162 -7.36 2.17 9.81
CA LEU A 162 -6.69 1.27 8.88
C LEU A 162 -7.69 0.43 8.08
N ALA A 163 -8.72 -0.13 8.72
CA ALA A 163 -9.75 -0.92 8.06
C ALA A 163 -10.54 -0.09 7.02
N GLU A 164 -10.88 1.15 7.38
CA GLU A 164 -11.52 2.10 6.47
C GLU A 164 -10.61 2.40 5.26
N THR A 165 -9.34 2.71 5.51
CA THR A 165 -8.38 2.98 4.42
C THR A 165 -8.19 1.75 3.51
N LEU A 166 -8.17 0.55 4.08
CA LEU A 166 -8.15 -0.72 3.34
C LEU A 166 -9.44 -0.98 2.53
N GLY A 167 -10.55 -0.32 2.85
CA GLY A 167 -11.77 -0.30 2.06
C GLY A 167 -11.67 0.61 0.83
N ARG A 168 -10.78 1.62 0.88
CA ARG A 168 -10.53 2.59 -0.21
C ARG A 168 -9.47 2.12 -1.21
N ALA A 169 -8.66 1.12 -0.85
CA ALA A 169 -7.72 0.51 -1.78
C ALA A 169 -8.46 -0.30 -2.85
N THR A 170 -8.08 -0.14 -4.11
CA THR A 170 -8.76 -0.77 -5.24
C THR A 170 -7.78 -1.51 -6.14
N ARG A 171 -8.32 -2.37 -7.00
CA ARG A 171 -7.60 -2.89 -8.15
C ARG A 171 -8.11 -2.14 -9.37
N GLU A 172 -7.23 -1.80 -10.30
CA GLU A 172 -7.67 -1.35 -11.60
C GLU A 172 -8.46 -2.50 -12.23
N SER A 173 -9.77 -2.29 -12.40
CA SER A 173 -10.61 -3.17 -13.21
C SER A 173 -9.92 -3.24 -14.55
N GLY A 174 -9.33 -4.39 -14.88
CA GLY A 174 -8.51 -4.51 -16.07
C GLY A 174 -9.26 -3.90 -17.24
N ARG A 175 -8.56 -3.12 -18.08
CA ARG A 175 -8.96 -3.02 -19.48
C ARG A 175 -9.02 -4.46 -20.00
N THR A 176 -10.16 -5.12 -19.80
CA THR A 176 -10.59 -6.23 -20.64
C THR A 176 -10.59 -5.62 -22.02
N GLY A 177 -9.53 -5.87 -22.77
CA GLY A 177 -9.51 -5.61 -24.18
C GLY A 177 -10.71 -6.32 -24.77
N ARG A 178 -11.80 -5.58 -25.03
CA ARG A 178 -12.42 -5.67 -26.33
C ARG A 178 -11.37 -5.17 -27.30
N THR A 179 -10.47 -6.05 -27.71
CA THR A 179 -10.11 -6.12 -29.11
C THR A 179 -11.45 -6.22 -29.81
N GLY A 180 -11.95 -5.09 -30.31
CA GLY A 180 -12.90 -5.11 -31.39
C GLY A 180 -12.19 -5.83 -32.51
N THR A 181 -12.41 -7.15 -32.59
CA THR A 181 -12.25 -7.91 -33.82
C THR A 181 -12.88 -7.06 -34.90
N GLY A 182 -12.08 -6.66 -35.89
CA GLY A 182 -12.57 -5.92 -37.03
C GLY A 182 -13.77 -6.65 -37.59
N ALA A 183 -14.94 -6.04 -37.47
CA ALA A 183 -15.94 -6.20 -38.51
C ALA A 183 -15.37 -5.46 -39.71
N LEU A 184 -14.52 -6.16 -40.47
CA LEU A 184 -14.54 -5.96 -41.91
C LEU A 184 -16.01 -6.17 -42.29
N ALA A 185 -16.70 -5.07 -42.60
CA ALA A 185 -17.93 -5.14 -43.33
C ALA A 185 -17.59 -5.87 -44.63
N PHE A 186 -17.96 -7.15 -44.67
CA PHE A 186 -18.16 -7.84 -45.93
C PHE A 186 -19.35 -7.14 -46.55
N ASP A 187 -19.10 -6.37 -47.60
CA ASP A 187 -20.10 -5.75 -48.46
C ASP A 187 -20.44 -6.78 -49.55
N PRO A 188 -21.61 -7.46 -49.50
CA PRO A 188 -21.97 -8.45 -50.51
C PRO A 188 -22.55 -7.88 -51.80
N ASP A 189 -22.66 -6.55 -51.96
CA ASP A 189 -23.37 -5.94 -53.10
C ASP A 189 -22.48 -5.22 -54.13
N ALA A 190 -21.19 -5.56 -54.20
CA ALA A 190 -20.34 -5.18 -55.33
C ALA A 190 -20.39 -6.24 -56.44
N GLN A 191 -21.48 -6.28 -57.21
CA GLN A 191 -21.52 -6.83 -58.57
C GLN A 191 -22.27 -5.90 -59.53
N ASP A 192 -21.53 -5.59 -60.61
CA ASP A 192 -21.84 -4.91 -61.87
C ASP A 192 -22.18 -3.40 -61.89
#